data_AF-A0A525VH93-F1
#
_entry.id   AF-A0A525VH93-F1
#
_cell.length_a   1.000
_cell.length_b   1.000
_cell.length_c   1.000
_cell.angle_alpha   90.00
_cell.angle_beta   90.00
_cell.angle_gamma   90.00
#
_symmetry.space_group_name_H-M   'P 1'
#
loop_
_entity.id
_entity.type
_entity.pdbx_description
1 polymer ?
#
loop_
_entity_poly.entity_id
_entity_poly.type
_entity_poly.pdbx_seq_one_letter_code
_entity_poly.pdbx_strand_id
1 'polypeptide(L)'
;MRSAGHYWSVVSVAGWLVTAVGCSGVPMVNQHATPLKCERLLKAEVVALEHAVVLNRYGAFNPAGMLFALKQDVVLSDGTPLNDSNLKDAPGNVKLRDDKRPRPLVLRANEGDCLEVRFHNLLMREVPDERTRGPEQYDGKVPRHMEDPSGIVYDPKSNDPKKAGRDLVNATAISNDWPHTRVASFHVNGLGYVPVTREECPVSTLERQWVCGMDGDNVGLNRGLVNTGGNPAIDSIRPELEQQGTLVKPGQSAMYRYRAFREGTYFAYSAGTTVGGEGDGGQLGMGLFGAVNVQPKGSKWYRSQVTHRDLQEVTVTQPGEAGRHPYRVIDYEKRYIAGLYKNRPILAMLDGNEIVHSDLNAEPSLITLATGAGEGLSTAC
;
A
#
# COMPACT_ATOMS: atom_id res chain seq x y z
N MET A 1 -45.87 -14.42 -88.39
CA MET A 1 -45.62 -15.63 -89.23
C MET A 1 -44.27 -15.46 -89.90
N ARG A 2 -43.46 -16.54 -89.97
CA ARG A 2 -42.01 -16.62 -90.30
C ARG A 2 -41.12 -16.34 -89.08
N SER A 3 -40.05 -17.08 -88.77
CA SER A 3 -39.54 -18.42 -89.11
C SER A 3 -38.45 -18.68 -88.07
N ALA A 4 -38.25 -19.92 -87.63
CA ALA A 4 -37.08 -20.34 -86.87
C ALA A 4 -35.79 -20.19 -87.70
N GLY A 5 -34.66 -19.98 -87.03
CA GLY A 5 -33.32 -20.08 -87.60
C GLY A 5 -32.24 -19.95 -86.52
N HIS A 6 -31.54 -21.05 -86.26
CA HIS A 6 -30.28 -21.06 -85.49
C HIS A 6 -29.19 -20.25 -86.22
N TYR A 7 -28.22 -19.67 -85.52
CA TYR A 7 -26.77 -19.77 -85.82
C TYR A 7 -25.92 -19.09 -84.73
N TRP A 8 -24.77 -19.70 -84.46
CA TRP A 8 -23.73 -19.38 -83.50
C TRP A 8 -23.22 -17.92 -83.49
N SER A 9 -22.75 -17.45 -82.33
CA SER A 9 -21.71 -16.40 -82.26
C SER A 9 -20.85 -16.52 -80.99
N VAL A 10 -19.65 -17.04 -81.24
CA VAL A 10 -18.31 -16.66 -80.75
C VAL A 10 -18.23 -15.74 -79.51
N VAL A 11 -17.58 -16.28 -78.48
CA VAL A 11 -17.11 -15.61 -77.27
C VAL A 11 -16.16 -14.45 -77.63
N SER A 12 -16.47 -13.24 -77.13
CA SER A 12 -15.51 -12.14 -77.03
C SER A 12 -15.33 -11.78 -75.56
N VAL A 13 -14.13 -12.03 -75.04
CA VAL A 13 -13.71 -11.68 -73.68
C VAL A 13 -13.36 -10.19 -73.67
N ALA A 14 -14.22 -9.37 -73.06
CA ALA A 14 -13.88 -8.01 -72.68
C ALA A 14 -13.48 -8.01 -71.19
N GLY A 15 -12.18 -8.00 -70.94
CA GLY A 15 -11.60 -7.94 -69.61
C GLY A 15 -11.89 -6.60 -68.94
N TRP A 16 -12.57 -6.65 -67.80
CA TRP A 16 -12.63 -5.52 -66.87
C TRP A 16 -11.42 -5.58 -65.95
N LEU A 17 -10.56 -4.57 -66.04
CA LEU A 17 -9.46 -4.30 -65.12
C LEU A 17 -10.04 -3.96 -63.75
N VAL A 18 -10.12 -4.95 -62.86
CA VAL A 18 -10.27 -4.71 -61.42
C VAL A 18 -8.89 -4.33 -60.89
N THR A 19 -8.66 -3.04 -60.67
CA THR A 19 -7.52 -2.57 -59.90
C THR A 19 -7.67 -3.06 -58.46
N ALA A 20 -6.94 -4.11 -58.11
CA ALA A 20 -6.72 -4.49 -56.74
C ALA A 20 -5.90 -3.38 -56.05
N VAL A 21 -6.57 -2.51 -55.32
CA VAL A 21 -5.91 -1.67 -54.32
C VAL A 21 -5.46 -2.62 -53.23
N GLY A 22 -4.20 -3.08 -53.31
CA GLY A 22 -3.58 -3.83 -52.25
C GLY A 22 -3.59 -2.97 -50.99
N CYS A 23 -4.31 -3.43 -49.96
CA CYS A 23 -4.05 -2.96 -48.62
C CYS A 23 -2.62 -3.39 -48.28
N SER A 24 -1.68 -2.47 -48.43
CA SER A 24 -0.35 -2.61 -47.84
C SER A 24 -0.55 -2.86 -46.35
N GLY A 25 -0.31 -4.09 -45.92
CA GLY A 25 -0.38 -4.47 -44.52
C GLY A 25 0.46 -3.51 -43.72
N VAL A 26 -0.16 -2.84 -42.74
CA VAL A 26 0.59 -2.13 -41.71
C VAL A 26 1.53 -3.17 -41.09
N PRO A 27 2.86 -2.99 -41.14
CA PRO A 27 3.74 -3.90 -40.44
C PRO A 27 3.34 -3.83 -38.96
N MET A 28 2.82 -4.94 -38.43
CA MET A 28 2.70 -5.09 -36.99
C MET A 28 4.11 -4.97 -36.46
N VAL A 29 4.44 -3.81 -35.90
CA VAL A 29 5.66 -3.67 -35.14
C VAL A 29 5.46 -4.59 -33.94
N ASN A 30 6.05 -5.77 -34.01
CA ASN A 30 6.32 -6.59 -32.84
C ASN A 30 7.31 -5.80 -31.98
N GLN A 31 6.80 -4.79 -31.28
CA GLN A 31 7.50 -4.22 -30.15
C GLN A 31 7.48 -5.31 -29.10
N HIS A 32 8.50 -6.17 -29.13
CA HIS A 32 8.95 -6.79 -27.90
C HIS A 32 9.30 -5.62 -26.98
N ALA A 33 8.34 -5.22 -26.14
CA ALA A 33 8.59 -4.22 -25.11
C ALA A 33 9.82 -4.71 -24.34
N THR A 34 10.90 -3.96 -24.41
CA THR A 34 12.11 -4.25 -23.65
C THR A 34 11.67 -4.50 -22.21
N PRO A 35 12.02 -5.64 -21.58
CA PRO A 35 11.56 -5.94 -20.24
C PRO A 35 11.93 -4.76 -19.35
N LEU A 36 10.91 -4.19 -18.70
CA LEU A 36 11.03 -2.98 -17.91
C LEU A 36 12.09 -3.20 -16.84
N LYS A 37 13.28 -2.63 -17.03
CA LYS A 37 14.42 -2.87 -16.15
C LYS A 37 14.26 -2.03 -14.88
N CYS A 38 14.27 -2.70 -13.74
CA CYS A 38 14.33 -2.08 -12.42
C CYS A 38 15.76 -1.60 -12.15
N GLU A 39 15.95 -0.34 -11.72
CA GLU A 39 17.27 0.14 -11.29
C GLU A 39 17.63 -0.43 -9.92
N ARG A 40 16.67 -0.41 -9.00
CA ARG A 40 16.75 -0.99 -7.66
C ARG A 40 15.40 -1.59 -7.30
N LEU A 41 15.43 -2.72 -6.60
CA LEU A 41 14.23 -3.36 -6.06
C LEU A 41 14.08 -2.97 -4.59
N LEU A 42 13.09 -2.14 -4.28
CA LEU A 42 12.67 -1.80 -2.93
C LEU A 42 11.65 -2.83 -2.43
N LYS A 43 11.71 -3.16 -1.14
CA LYS A 43 10.79 -4.10 -0.49
C LYS A 43 10.00 -3.40 0.59
N ALA A 44 8.70 -3.67 0.65
CA ALA A 44 7.83 -3.23 1.73
C ALA A 44 6.97 -4.40 2.23
N GLU A 45 7.11 -4.74 3.50
CA GLU A 45 6.24 -5.70 4.18
C GLU A 45 5.02 -4.95 4.73
N VAL A 46 3.90 -5.05 4.02
CA VAL A 46 2.66 -4.32 4.30
C VAL A 46 1.63 -5.26 4.88
N VAL A 47 0.90 -4.82 5.89
CA VAL A 47 -0.20 -5.58 6.49
C VAL A 47 -1.50 -4.79 6.39
N ALA A 48 -2.62 -5.49 6.24
CA ALA A 48 -3.95 -4.94 6.53
C ALA A 48 -4.41 -5.44 7.90
N LEU A 49 -4.92 -4.55 8.74
CA LEU A 49 -5.47 -4.88 10.06
C LEU A 49 -6.70 -4.03 10.35
N GLU A 50 -7.54 -4.51 11.27
CA GLU A 50 -8.56 -3.69 11.91
C GLU A 50 -7.92 -2.65 12.83
N HIS A 51 -8.41 -1.42 12.74
CA HIS A 51 -8.05 -0.36 13.66
C HIS A 51 -9.21 0.62 13.77
N ALA A 52 -9.80 0.72 14.97
CA ALA A 52 -10.83 1.69 15.23
C ALA A 52 -10.27 3.12 15.14
N VAL A 53 -10.94 3.99 14.39
CA VAL A 53 -10.46 5.35 14.10
C VAL A 53 -11.40 6.39 14.69
N VAL A 54 -10.86 7.30 15.51
CA VAL A 54 -11.57 8.53 15.90
C VAL A 54 -11.40 9.55 14.77
N LEU A 55 -12.52 9.96 14.17
CA LEU A 55 -12.55 10.86 13.03
C LEU A 55 -12.42 12.33 13.43
N ASN A 56 -12.97 12.72 14.59
CA ASN A 56 -12.88 14.10 15.07
C ASN A 56 -12.95 14.22 16.60
N ARG A 57 -12.72 15.46 17.10
CA ARG A 57 -12.75 15.78 18.54
C ARG A 57 -14.12 15.66 19.20
N TYR A 58 -15.18 15.53 18.41
CA TYR A 58 -16.57 15.46 18.86
C TYR A 58 -17.07 14.01 19.00
N GLY A 59 -16.17 13.02 18.89
CA GLY A 59 -16.50 11.61 19.10
C GLY A 59 -17.00 10.86 17.88
N ALA A 60 -17.01 11.49 16.69
CA ALA A 60 -17.24 10.72 15.47
C ALA A 60 -16.16 9.64 15.36
N PHE A 61 -16.59 8.41 15.19
CA PHE A 61 -15.75 7.24 15.39
C PHE A 61 -16.17 6.13 14.44
N ASN A 62 -15.19 5.48 13.82
CA ASN A 62 -15.39 4.30 13.01
C ASN A 62 -14.87 3.07 13.78
N PRO A 63 -15.75 2.26 14.41
CA PRO A 63 -15.34 1.04 15.11
C PRO A 63 -14.81 -0.02 14.16
N ALA A 64 -15.32 -0.07 12.93
CA ALA A 64 -14.94 -1.07 11.94
C ALA A 64 -13.81 -0.59 11.01
N GLY A 65 -13.06 0.43 11.45
CA GLY A 65 -11.94 0.99 10.69
C GLY A 65 -10.91 -0.07 10.35
N MET A 66 -10.28 0.10 9.20
CA MET A 66 -9.22 -0.75 8.70
C MET A 66 -8.04 0.11 8.27
N LEU A 67 -6.84 -0.45 8.35
CA LEU A 67 -5.62 0.31 8.11
C LEU A 67 -4.58 -0.55 7.37
N PHE A 68 -3.85 0.08 6.45
CA PHE A 68 -2.56 -0.45 6.00
C PHE A 68 -1.43 0.04 6.90
N ALA A 69 -0.54 -0.86 7.30
CA ALA A 69 0.64 -0.54 8.09
C ALA A 69 1.86 -1.32 7.60
N LEU A 70 3.07 -0.90 8.00
CA LEU A 70 4.25 -1.76 7.85
C LEU A 70 4.19 -2.86 8.91
N LYS A 71 4.55 -4.10 8.54
CA LYS A 71 4.50 -5.29 9.43
C LYS A 71 5.15 -5.04 10.80
N GLN A 72 6.31 -4.40 10.80
CA GLN A 72 7.11 -4.05 11.99
C GLN A 72 6.50 -2.96 12.90
N ASP A 73 5.49 -2.23 12.42
CA ASP A 73 4.77 -1.22 13.21
C ASP A 73 3.49 -1.81 13.83
N VAL A 74 3.26 -3.11 13.64
CA VAL A 74 2.16 -3.88 14.19
C VAL A 74 2.67 -4.86 15.23
N VAL A 75 1.87 -5.04 16.27
CA VAL A 75 2.09 -6.00 17.36
C VAL A 75 0.84 -6.87 17.49
N LEU A 76 0.97 -8.04 18.12
CA LEU A 76 -0.19 -8.80 18.57
C LEU A 76 -0.97 -7.99 19.64
N SER A 77 -2.23 -8.34 19.91
CA SER A 77 -3.06 -7.64 20.90
C SER A 77 -2.38 -7.52 22.28
N ASP A 78 -1.60 -8.52 22.67
CA ASP A 78 -0.83 -8.58 23.92
C ASP A 78 0.44 -7.70 23.94
N GLY A 79 0.77 -7.03 22.83
CA GLY A 79 1.95 -6.19 22.67
C GLY A 79 3.19 -6.90 22.12
N THR A 80 3.12 -8.21 21.86
CA THR A 80 4.23 -8.97 21.29
C THR A 80 4.55 -8.50 19.87
N PRO A 81 5.82 -8.20 19.53
CA PRO A 81 6.20 -7.82 18.17
C PRO A 81 5.83 -8.86 17.13
N LEU A 82 5.17 -8.41 16.05
CA LEU A 82 4.79 -9.26 14.93
C LEU A 82 6.04 -9.68 14.15
N ASN A 83 6.16 -10.97 13.85
CA ASN A 83 7.25 -11.54 13.07
C ASN A 83 6.75 -12.77 12.29
N ASP A 84 7.62 -13.43 11.53
CA ASP A 84 7.18 -14.53 10.65
C ASP A 84 6.74 -15.80 11.41
N SER A 85 7.14 -16.00 12.67
CA SER A 85 6.76 -17.20 13.44
C SER A 85 5.37 -17.14 14.05
N ASN A 86 4.85 -15.93 14.31
CA ASN A 86 3.52 -15.70 14.88
C ASN A 86 2.49 -15.16 13.87
N LEU A 87 2.88 -14.98 12.60
CA LEU A 87 2.03 -14.39 11.56
C LEU A 87 0.77 -15.22 11.25
N LYS A 88 0.80 -16.54 11.46
CA LYS A 88 -0.34 -17.44 11.21
C LYS A 88 -1.51 -17.23 12.19
N ASP A 89 -1.18 -16.80 13.41
CA ASP A 89 -2.11 -16.60 14.52
C ASP A 89 -2.55 -15.13 14.65
N ALA A 90 -1.87 -14.24 13.91
CA ALA A 90 -2.07 -12.80 13.90
C ALA A 90 -3.42 -12.29 13.34
N PRO A 91 -4.09 -12.93 12.34
CA PRO A 91 -5.32 -12.39 11.77
C PRO A 91 -6.41 -12.08 12.82
N GLY A 92 -6.84 -10.82 12.91
CA GLY A 92 -7.80 -10.32 13.90
C GLY A 92 -7.26 -10.13 15.33
N ASN A 93 -6.02 -10.54 15.61
CA ASN A 93 -5.38 -10.48 16.93
C ASN A 93 -4.18 -9.52 16.94
N VAL A 94 -4.27 -8.43 16.18
CA VAL A 94 -3.20 -7.46 16.00
C VAL A 94 -3.68 -6.04 16.25
N LYS A 95 -2.74 -5.19 16.64
CA LYS A 95 -2.96 -3.75 16.79
C LYS A 95 -1.74 -2.98 16.31
N LEU A 96 -1.95 -1.72 15.97
CA LEU A 96 -0.86 -0.79 15.76
C LEU A 96 -0.10 -0.59 17.08
N ARG A 97 1.22 -0.48 17.00
CA ARG A 97 2.07 -0.23 18.19
C ARG A 97 1.68 1.09 18.88
N ASP A 98 1.77 1.14 20.20
CA ASP A 98 1.24 2.26 21.00
C ASP A 98 1.91 3.63 20.73
N ASP A 99 3.15 3.63 20.23
CA ASP A 99 3.89 4.84 19.82
C ASP A 99 3.56 5.29 18.38
N LYS A 100 2.70 4.56 17.67
CA LYS A 100 2.30 4.86 16.29
C LYS A 100 0.88 5.41 16.26
N ARG A 101 0.68 6.42 15.41
CA ARG A 101 -0.63 7.03 15.19
C ARG A 101 -1.29 6.37 13.98
N PRO A 102 -2.60 6.07 14.02
CA PRO A 102 -3.32 5.58 12.85
C PRO A 102 -3.34 6.65 11.77
N ARG A 103 -2.73 6.35 10.62
CA ARG A 103 -2.63 7.21 9.45
C ARG A 103 -2.54 6.35 8.19
N PRO A 104 -3.07 6.79 7.04
CA PRO A 104 -2.89 6.07 5.78
C PRO A 104 -1.41 5.77 5.51
N LEU A 105 -1.12 4.57 5.02
CA LEU A 105 0.25 4.14 4.71
C LEU A 105 0.84 5.00 3.59
N VAL A 106 2.07 5.49 3.76
CA VAL A 106 2.80 6.15 2.67
C VAL A 106 4.11 5.43 2.40
N LEU A 107 4.22 4.85 1.21
CA LEU A 107 5.45 4.26 0.69
C LEU A 107 6.16 5.25 -0.24
N ARG A 108 7.48 5.09 -0.38
CA ARG A 108 8.31 5.94 -1.25
C ARG A 108 9.20 5.09 -2.12
N ALA A 109 9.37 5.52 -3.36
CA ALA A 109 10.27 4.93 -4.34
C ALA A 109 10.90 6.06 -5.16
N ASN A 110 12.10 5.87 -5.70
CA ASN A 110 12.66 6.83 -6.66
C ASN A 110 12.19 6.46 -8.07
N GLU A 111 12.13 7.44 -8.96
CA GLU A 111 11.94 7.17 -10.39
C GLU A 111 13.01 6.19 -10.88
N GLY A 112 12.58 5.13 -11.56
CA GLY A 112 13.41 4.00 -12.01
C GLY A 112 13.42 2.80 -11.06
N ASP A 113 13.01 2.97 -9.79
CA ASP A 113 12.91 1.86 -8.84
C ASP A 113 11.72 0.94 -9.16
N CYS A 114 11.82 -0.30 -8.69
CA CYS A 114 10.69 -1.21 -8.56
C CYS A 114 10.35 -1.38 -7.08
N LEU A 115 9.06 -1.28 -6.75
CA LEU A 115 8.53 -1.50 -5.41
C LEU A 115 7.87 -2.88 -5.34
N GLU A 116 8.51 -3.80 -4.64
CA GLU A 116 7.96 -5.10 -4.25
C GLU A 116 7.19 -4.95 -2.94
N VAL A 117 5.87 -5.02 -3.03
CA VAL A 117 4.98 -5.03 -1.86
C VAL A 117 4.68 -6.48 -1.51
N ARG A 118 5.12 -6.90 -0.33
CA ARG A 118 4.74 -8.17 0.29
C ARG A 118 3.60 -7.87 1.25
N PHE A 119 2.41 -8.17 0.79
CA PHE A 119 1.17 -7.86 1.48
C PHE A 119 0.74 -9.05 2.34
N HIS A 120 0.38 -8.81 3.60
CA HIS A 120 -0.19 -9.81 4.51
C HIS A 120 -1.57 -9.36 4.96
N ASN A 121 -2.58 -10.18 4.71
CA ASN A 121 -3.91 -9.86 5.16
C ASN A 121 -4.09 -10.37 6.60
N LEU A 122 -4.08 -9.46 7.58
CA LEU A 122 -4.27 -9.75 8.99
C LEU A 122 -5.64 -9.30 9.50
N LEU A 123 -6.58 -9.06 8.57
CA LEU A 123 -7.98 -8.83 8.94
C LEU A 123 -8.53 -10.04 9.70
N MET A 124 -9.57 -9.85 10.49
CA MET A 124 -10.29 -10.96 11.13
C MET A 124 -10.88 -11.89 10.07
N ARG A 125 -10.86 -13.20 10.37
CA ARG A 125 -11.32 -14.24 9.43
C ARG A 125 -12.81 -14.11 9.12
N GLU A 126 -13.59 -13.75 10.13
CA GLU A 126 -15.04 -13.64 10.07
C GLU A 126 -15.48 -12.39 10.83
N VAL A 127 -16.63 -11.85 10.42
CA VAL A 127 -17.24 -10.72 11.11
C VAL A 127 -17.98 -11.24 12.34
N PRO A 128 -17.68 -10.76 13.56
CA PRO A 128 -18.50 -11.06 14.72
C PRO A 128 -19.92 -10.54 14.48
N ASP A 129 -20.92 -11.32 14.89
CA ASP A 129 -22.32 -10.91 14.85
C ASP A 129 -22.50 -9.52 15.50
N GLU A 130 -23.38 -8.66 14.98
CA GLU A 130 -23.47 -7.21 15.28
C GLU A 130 -23.52 -6.86 16.79
N ARG A 131 -23.91 -7.83 17.61
CA ARG A 131 -24.01 -7.72 19.08
C ARG A 131 -22.71 -7.98 19.83
N THR A 132 -21.65 -8.37 19.13
CA THR A 132 -20.36 -8.73 19.71
C THR A 132 -19.48 -7.50 19.74
N ARG A 133 -18.95 -7.20 20.93
CA ARG A 133 -18.10 -6.03 21.24
C ARG A 133 -17.10 -5.81 20.09
N GLY A 134 -17.11 -4.62 19.50
CA GLY A 134 -16.20 -4.19 18.43
C GLY A 134 -14.72 -4.30 18.81
N PRO A 135 -13.78 -3.74 18.03
CA PRO A 135 -12.36 -4.08 18.16
C PRO A 135 -11.86 -3.95 19.61
N GLU A 136 -11.08 -4.94 20.04
CA GLU A 136 -10.63 -5.15 21.43
C GLU A 136 -9.98 -3.90 22.03
N GLN A 137 -9.33 -3.08 21.19
CA GLN A 137 -8.69 -1.82 21.54
C GLN A 137 -9.58 -0.87 22.37
N TYR A 138 -10.90 -0.92 22.19
CA TYR A 138 -11.84 -0.07 22.93
C TYR A 138 -13.00 -0.82 23.60
N ASP A 139 -12.92 -2.15 23.78
CA ASP A 139 -14.02 -2.96 24.36
C ASP A 139 -15.37 -2.73 23.63
N GLY A 140 -15.32 -2.48 22.32
CA GLY A 140 -16.51 -2.17 21.51
C GLY A 140 -17.22 -0.86 21.83
N LYS A 141 -16.51 0.11 22.42
CA LYS A 141 -17.06 1.40 22.87
C LYS A 141 -16.36 2.58 22.19
N VAL A 142 -17.06 3.70 22.01
CA VAL A 142 -16.41 4.96 21.58
C VAL A 142 -15.46 5.45 22.68
N PRO A 143 -14.24 5.91 22.38
CA PRO A 143 -13.46 6.64 23.36
C PRO A 143 -14.26 7.80 23.98
N ARG A 144 -14.01 8.10 25.27
CA ARG A 144 -14.62 9.26 25.92
C ARG A 144 -14.35 10.53 25.08
N HIS A 145 -15.41 11.21 24.69
CA HIS A 145 -15.37 12.38 23.82
C HIS A 145 -16.27 13.50 24.37
N MET A 146 -16.06 14.72 23.88
CA MET A 146 -17.03 15.80 24.09
C MET A 146 -18.16 15.62 23.07
N GLU A 147 -19.39 15.34 23.51
CA GLU A 147 -20.53 15.59 22.65
C GLU A 147 -20.72 17.11 22.54
N ASP A 148 -20.85 17.61 21.31
CA ASP A 148 -21.38 18.95 21.05
C ASP A 148 -22.85 18.77 20.64
N PRO A 149 -23.81 18.82 21.58
CA PRO A 149 -25.22 18.90 21.24
C PRO A 149 -25.45 20.28 20.61
N SER A 150 -25.17 20.38 19.31
CA SER A 150 -25.41 21.51 18.41
C SER A 150 -25.88 22.81 19.10
N GLY A 151 -24.96 23.73 19.36
CA GLY A 151 -25.29 25.13 19.65
C GLY A 151 -25.27 25.56 21.13
N ILE A 152 -24.71 24.75 22.03
CA ILE A 152 -24.46 25.19 23.42
C ILE A 152 -23.14 25.94 23.49
N VAL A 153 -23.19 27.24 23.82
CA VAL A 153 -22.01 28.03 24.17
C VAL A 153 -21.67 27.76 25.64
N TYR A 154 -20.61 27.00 25.88
CA TYR A 154 -20.10 26.73 27.22
C TYR A 154 -19.44 27.98 27.82
N ASP A 155 -19.73 28.28 29.08
CA ASP A 155 -19.07 29.38 29.80
C ASP A 155 -17.75 28.86 30.39
N PRO A 156 -16.58 29.30 29.89
CA PRO A 156 -15.29 28.82 30.37
C PRO A 156 -14.98 29.21 31.82
N LYS A 157 -15.78 30.10 32.43
CA LYS A 157 -15.65 30.54 33.83
C LYS A 157 -16.63 29.86 34.77
N SER A 158 -17.50 28.99 34.28
CA SER A 158 -18.46 28.27 35.10
C SER A 158 -17.77 27.23 35.98
N ASN A 159 -18.08 27.23 37.28
CA ASN A 159 -17.68 26.17 38.22
C ASN A 159 -18.59 24.93 38.15
N ASP A 160 -19.68 24.99 37.38
CA ASP A 160 -20.54 23.85 37.07
C ASP A 160 -19.92 23.05 35.90
N PRO A 161 -19.46 21.80 36.11
CA PRO A 161 -18.78 20.97 35.11
C PRO A 161 -19.60 20.78 33.82
N LYS A 162 -20.93 20.71 33.97
CA LYS A 162 -21.88 20.53 32.86
C LYS A 162 -21.99 21.76 31.97
N LYS A 163 -21.70 22.95 32.50
CA LYS A 163 -21.72 24.23 31.77
C LYS A 163 -20.34 24.67 31.29
N ALA A 164 -19.29 24.02 31.77
CA ALA A 164 -17.92 24.23 31.33
C ALA A 164 -17.53 23.42 30.08
N GLY A 165 -18.39 22.49 29.64
CA GLY A 165 -18.14 21.63 28.48
C GLY A 165 -16.97 20.66 28.67
N ARG A 166 -16.64 20.32 29.92
CA ARG A 166 -15.50 19.45 30.27
C ARG A 166 -15.89 18.01 30.60
N ASP A 167 -17.19 17.74 30.70
CA ASP A 167 -17.71 16.40 30.95
C ASP A 167 -17.68 15.59 29.66
N LEU A 168 -16.91 14.51 29.67
CA LEU A 168 -16.87 13.57 28.55
C LEU A 168 -18.09 12.65 28.63
N VAL A 169 -18.72 12.38 27.49
CA VAL A 169 -19.85 11.46 27.43
C VAL A 169 -19.38 10.03 27.67
N ASN A 170 -20.19 9.28 28.42
CA ASN A 170 -19.92 7.88 28.70
C ASN A 170 -20.07 7.05 27.43
N ALA A 171 -19.11 6.17 27.21
CA ALA A 171 -19.06 5.39 26.00
C ALA A 171 -20.25 4.42 25.86
N THR A 172 -20.99 4.52 24.76
CA THR A 172 -22.10 3.63 24.40
C THR A 172 -21.65 2.60 23.35
N ALA A 173 -22.38 1.49 23.24
CA ALA A 173 -22.20 0.52 22.17
C ALA A 173 -22.68 1.12 20.83
N ILE A 174 -22.04 0.76 19.72
CA ILE A 174 -22.39 1.21 18.37
C ILE A 174 -22.72 -0.01 17.51
N SER A 175 -23.62 0.16 16.52
CA SER A 175 -23.79 -0.81 15.42
C SER A 175 -22.45 -0.94 14.70
N ASN A 176 -21.91 -2.15 14.64
CA ASN A 176 -20.68 -2.36 13.91
C ASN A 176 -21.00 -2.77 12.47
N ASP A 177 -21.15 -1.79 11.58
CA ASP A 177 -21.26 -2.00 10.13
C ASP A 177 -19.88 -2.40 9.56
N TRP A 178 -19.46 -3.60 9.91
CA TRP A 178 -18.21 -4.18 9.47
C TRP A 178 -18.32 -4.67 8.02
N PRO A 179 -17.32 -4.43 7.16
CA PRO A 179 -17.29 -5.02 5.82
C PRO A 179 -17.32 -6.54 5.91
N HIS A 180 -18.27 -7.20 5.26
CA HIS A 180 -18.30 -8.67 5.21
C HIS A 180 -17.15 -9.25 4.39
N THR A 181 -16.69 -8.53 3.37
CA THR A 181 -15.55 -8.95 2.56
C THR A 181 -14.26 -8.85 3.37
N ARG A 182 -13.62 -10.00 3.60
CA ARG A 182 -12.32 -10.10 4.29
C ARG A 182 -11.14 -10.39 3.39
N VAL A 183 -11.37 -10.66 2.11
CA VAL A 183 -10.27 -10.68 1.13
C VAL A 183 -9.76 -9.27 0.90
N ALA A 184 -8.45 -9.09 0.78
CA ALA A 184 -7.85 -7.79 0.57
C ALA A 184 -6.69 -7.88 -0.44
N SER A 185 -6.37 -6.76 -1.06
CA SER A 185 -5.20 -6.61 -1.91
C SER A 185 -4.49 -5.30 -1.62
N PHE A 186 -3.35 -5.10 -2.27
CA PHE A 186 -2.70 -3.80 -2.34
C PHE A 186 -2.60 -3.45 -3.81
N HIS A 187 -3.39 -2.50 -4.29
CA HIS A 187 -3.37 -2.01 -5.67
C HIS A 187 -2.90 -0.56 -5.67
N VAL A 188 -2.06 -0.17 -6.64
CA VAL A 188 -1.58 1.19 -6.78
C VAL A 188 -1.98 1.72 -8.15
N ASN A 189 -2.93 2.65 -8.16
CA ASN A 189 -3.43 3.23 -9.39
C ASN A 189 -2.35 4.11 -10.02
N GLY A 190 -2.09 3.90 -11.32
CA GLY A 190 -1.17 4.70 -12.11
C GLY A 190 0.27 4.22 -12.12
N LEU A 191 0.67 3.24 -11.29
CA LEU A 191 1.98 2.58 -11.42
C LEU A 191 1.88 1.34 -12.32
N GLY A 192 2.90 1.12 -13.13
CA GLY A 192 2.94 -0.05 -14.02
C GLY A 192 3.31 -1.32 -13.27
N TYR A 193 2.68 -2.43 -13.60
CA TYR A 193 3.03 -3.74 -13.05
C TYR A 193 4.29 -4.30 -13.71
N VAL A 194 5.15 -4.90 -12.89
CA VAL A 194 6.30 -5.67 -13.36
C VAL A 194 5.96 -7.16 -13.17
N PRO A 195 5.97 -7.96 -14.26
CA PRO A 195 5.74 -9.39 -14.15
C PRO A 195 6.69 -10.04 -13.14
N VAL A 196 6.14 -11.00 -12.40
CA VAL A 196 6.86 -11.81 -11.41
C VAL A 196 6.88 -13.24 -11.90
N THR A 197 8.02 -13.91 -11.85
CA THR A 197 8.08 -15.35 -12.18
C THR A 197 7.68 -16.20 -10.98
N ARG A 198 7.34 -17.47 -11.23
CA ARG A 198 6.98 -18.40 -10.15
C ARG A 198 8.12 -18.58 -9.15
N GLU A 199 9.37 -18.55 -9.60
CA GLU A 199 10.56 -18.74 -8.77
C GLU A 199 10.84 -17.53 -7.87
N GLU A 200 10.46 -16.34 -8.32
CA GLU A 200 10.55 -15.10 -7.53
C GLU A 200 9.45 -15.01 -6.47
N CYS A 201 8.31 -15.67 -6.69
CA CYS A 201 7.25 -15.76 -5.72
C CYS A 201 7.72 -16.53 -4.48
N PRO A 202 7.51 -16.03 -3.25
CA PRO A 202 7.88 -16.75 -2.05
C PRO A 202 7.23 -18.13 -1.98
N VAL A 203 7.97 -19.10 -1.44
CA VAL A 203 7.49 -20.47 -1.30
C VAL A 203 6.27 -20.51 -0.38
N SER A 204 5.17 -21.03 -0.88
CA SER A 204 3.95 -21.25 -0.14
C SER A 204 4.07 -22.46 0.78
N THR A 205 3.52 -22.34 1.98
CA THR A 205 3.36 -23.43 2.94
C THR A 205 1.89 -23.50 3.38
N LEU A 206 1.53 -24.55 4.11
CA LEU A 206 0.16 -24.68 4.63
C LEU A 206 -0.14 -23.62 5.69
N GLU A 207 0.88 -23.16 6.40
CA GLU A 207 0.75 -22.09 7.40
C GLU A 207 0.78 -20.70 6.77
N ARG A 208 1.44 -20.54 5.60
CA ARG A 208 1.56 -19.26 4.91
C ARG A 208 1.51 -19.45 3.40
N GLN A 209 0.32 -19.25 2.86
CA GLN A 209 0.05 -19.35 1.43
C GLN A 209 0.37 -17.99 0.77
N TRP A 210 1.19 -18.04 -0.28
CA TRP A 210 1.57 -16.89 -1.09
C TRP A 210 0.93 -16.97 -2.46
N VAL A 211 0.36 -15.86 -2.91
CA VAL A 211 -0.12 -15.69 -4.29
C VAL A 211 0.53 -14.46 -4.90
N CYS A 212 1.16 -14.60 -6.06
CA CYS A 212 1.96 -13.54 -6.68
C CYS A 212 1.45 -13.15 -8.06
N GLY A 213 1.94 -12.02 -8.57
CA GLY A 213 2.02 -11.78 -10.01
C GLY A 213 0.67 -11.64 -10.72
N MET A 214 -0.08 -10.58 -10.40
CA MET A 214 -1.13 -10.11 -11.30
C MET A 214 -0.72 -8.79 -11.95
N ASP A 215 -1.28 -8.54 -13.12
CA ASP A 215 -1.22 -7.33 -13.96
C ASP A 215 -2.05 -6.15 -13.43
N GLY A 216 -2.71 -6.34 -12.27
CA GLY A 216 -3.51 -5.32 -11.61
C GLY A 216 -5.01 -5.45 -11.83
N ASP A 217 -5.43 -6.39 -12.66
CA ASP A 217 -6.83 -6.64 -12.90
C ASP A 217 -7.39 -7.50 -11.75
N ASN A 218 -8.13 -6.85 -10.85
CA ASN A 218 -8.80 -7.50 -9.73
C ASN A 218 -10.20 -8.03 -10.09
N VAL A 219 -10.55 -8.01 -11.38
CA VAL A 219 -11.83 -8.46 -11.93
C VAL A 219 -11.58 -9.42 -13.09
N GLY A 220 -12.39 -10.46 -13.22
CA GLY A 220 -12.27 -11.46 -14.30
C GLY A 220 -11.59 -12.76 -13.87
N LEU A 221 -11.17 -13.57 -14.84
CA LEU A 221 -10.60 -14.91 -14.62
C LEU A 221 -9.06 -14.88 -14.41
N ASN A 222 -8.56 -13.80 -13.82
CA ASN A 222 -7.13 -13.63 -13.63
C ASN A 222 -6.61 -14.64 -12.61
N ARG A 223 -5.45 -15.21 -12.92
CA ARG A 223 -4.82 -16.22 -12.09
C ARG A 223 -3.55 -15.66 -11.47
N GLY A 224 -3.42 -15.85 -10.17
CA GLY A 224 -2.16 -15.63 -9.49
C GLY A 224 -1.15 -16.74 -9.81
N LEU A 225 0.09 -16.52 -9.39
CA LEU A 225 1.17 -17.49 -9.44
C LEU A 225 1.47 -17.99 -8.03
N VAL A 226 1.60 -19.30 -7.88
CA VAL A 226 1.97 -19.93 -6.61
C VAL A 226 3.27 -20.70 -6.79
N ASN A 227 4.26 -20.40 -5.94
CA ASN A 227 5.45 -21.21 -5.80
C ASN A 227 5.21 -22.28 -4.74
N THR A 228 5.12 -23.55 -5.14
CA THR A 228 4.86 -24.65 -4.21
C THR A 228 6.12 -25.15 -3.52
N GLY A 229 7.31 -24.74 -3.99
CA GLY A 229 8.58 -25.30 -3.53
C GLY A 229 8.71 -26.81 -3.70
N GLY A 230 7.86 -27.42 -4.54
CA GLY A 230 7.76 -28.88 -4.69
C GLY A 230 7.03 -29.59 -3.54
N ASN A 231 6.28 -28.86 -2.69
CA ASN A 231 5.49 -29.46 -1.62
C ASN A 231 4.17 -30.06 -2.17
N PRO A 232 3.97 -31.39 -2.08
CA PRO A 232 2.77 -32.05 -2.61
C PRO A 232 1.45 -31.55 -1.98
N ALA A 233 1.49 -31.14 -0.71
CA ALA A 233 0.31 -30.61 -0.02
C ALA A 233 -0.09 -29.22 -0.52
N ILE A 234 0.85 -28.47 -1.08
CA ILE A 234 0.56 -27.19 -1.73
C ILE A 234 0.21 -27.40 -3.19
N ASP A 235 0.83 -28.37 -3.87
CA ASP A 235 0.48 -28.74 -5.23
C ASP A 235 -1.00 -29.15 -5.38
N SER A 236 -1.59 -29.80 -4.37
CA SER A 236 -3.00 -30.19 -4.37
C SER A 236 -3.96 -28.99 -4.31
N ILE A 237 -3.62 -27.95 -3.55
CA ILE A 237 -4.45 -26.73 -3.40
C ILE A 237 -4.03 -25.59 -4.34
N ARG A 238 -2.92 -25.74 -5.08
CA ARG A 238 -2.41 -24.72 -6.01
C ARG A 238 -3.48 -24.22 -6.99
N PRO A 239 -4.27 -25.07 -7.67
CA PRO A 239 -5.27 -24.58 -8.63
C PRO A 239 -6.27 -23.62 -8.01
N GLU A 240 -6.67 -23.86 -6.76
CA GLU A 240 -7.62 -23.03 -6.01
C GLU A 240 -6.97 -21.68 -5.63
N LEU A 241 -5.72 -21.71 -5.17
CA LEU A 241 -4.94 -20.52 -4.84
C LEU A 241 -4.66 -19.65 -6.08
N GLU A 242 -4.30 -20.27 -7.20
CA GLU A 242 -4.07 -19.56 -8.46
C GLU A 242 -5.39 -18.97 -8.99
N GLN A 243 -6.51 -19.68 -8.89
CA GLN A 243 -7.84 -19.19 -9.32
C GLN A 243 -8.37 -18.03 -8.45
N GLN A 244 -7.98 -17.96 -7.18
CA GLN A 244 -8.34 -16.85 -6.29
C GLN A 244 -7.76 -15.50 -6.73
N GLY A 245 -6.62 -15.53 -7.44
CA GLY A 245 -5.85 -14.32 -7.73
C GLY A 245 -5.19 -13.72 -6.48
N THR A 246 -4.62 -12.52 -6.61
CA THR A 246 -3.90 -11.85 -5.51
C THR A 246 -4.83 -11.15 -4.49
N LEU A 247 -6.14 -11.31 -4.61
CA LEU A 247 -7.11 -10.98 -3.56
C LEU A 247 -7.00 -12.04 -2.46
N VAL A 248 -6.17 -11.78 -1.46
CA VAL A 248 -5.79 -12.78 -0.46
C VAL A 248 -6.74 -12.77 0.75
N LYS A 249 -7.10 -13.95 1.22
CA LYS A 249 -7.92 -14.15 2.44
C LYS A 249 -7.11 -13.82 3.71
N PRO A 250 -7.78 -13.57 4.85
CA PRO A 250 -7.10 -13.45 6.14
C PRO A 250 -6.13 -14.61 6.41
N GLY A 251 -4.89 -14.27 6.79
CA GLY A 251 -3.78 -15.20 7.01
C GLY A 251 -2.95 -15.53 5.77
N GLN A 252 -3.44 -15.20 4.56
CA GLN A 252 -2.68 -15.38 3.32
C GLN A 252 -1.83 -14.13 3.01
N SER A 253 -0.87 -14.31 2.10
CA SER A 253 0.04 -13.25 1.66
C SER A 253 0.03 -13.11 0.14
N ALA A 254 0.21 -11.88 -0.34
CA ALA A 254 0.39 -11.60 -1.76
C ALA A 254 1.72 -10.88 -2.02
N MET A 255 2.27 -11.06 -3.22
CA MET A 255 3.42 -10.26 -3.67
C MET A 255 3.09 -9.53 -4.97
N TYR A 256 3.27 -8.21 -4.92
CA TYR A 256 3.08 -7.30 -6.05
C TYR A 256 4.40 -6.63 -6.38
N ARG A 257 4.66 -6.32 -7.64
CA ARG A 257 5.82 -5.55 -8.07
C ARG A 257 5.39 -4.41 -8.99
N TYR A 258 5.66 -3.19 -8.57
CA TYR A 258 5.32 -1.97 -9.28
C TYR A 258 6.56 -1.28 -9.79
N ARG A 259 6.49 -0.67 -10.97
CA ARG A 259 7.53 0.22 -11.50
C ARG A 259 7.18 1.68 -11.20
N ALA A 260 8.08 2.36 -10.50
CA ALA A 260 8.03 3.80 -10.29
C ALA A 260 8.60 4.52 -11.53
N PHE A 261 7.76 4.77 -12.55
CA PHE A 261 8.24 5.28 -13.84
C PHE A 261 8.23 6.81 -13.98
N ARG A 262 7.54 7.53 -13.10
CA ARG A 262 7.46 8.99 -13.12
C ARG A 262 7.23 9.53 -11.71
N GLU A 263 7.87 10.65 -11.40
CA GLU A 263 7.60 11.41 -10.18
C GLU A 263 6.10 11.75 -10.00
N GLY A 264 5.61 11.61 -8.77
CA GLY A 264 4.21 11.88 -8.45
C GLY A 264 3.72 11.17 -7.19
N THR A 265 2.49 11.47 -6.80
CA THR A 265 1.79 10.75 -5.73
C THR A 265 0.73 9.86 -6.34
N TYR A 266 0.80 8.56 -6.03
CA TYR A 266 -0.08 7.53 -6.56
C TYR A 266 -0.97 6.98 -5.45
N PHE A 267 -2.24 6.79 -5.74
CA PHE A 267 -3.22 6.29 -4.77
C PHE A 267 -3.14 4.78 -4.65
N ALA A 268 -2.96 4.28 -3.43
CA ALA A 268 -2.97 2.86 -3.12
C ALA A 268 -4.25 2.48 -2.36
N TYR A 269 -4.86 1.35 -2.66
CA TYR A 269 -6.08 0.88 -1.99
C TYR A 269 -6.26 -0.63 -2.08
N SER A 270 -7.13 -1.19 -1.22
CA SER A 270 -7.58 -2.58 -1.36
C SER A 270 -8.67 -2.68 -2.43
N ALA A 271 -8.47 -3.55 -3.41
CA ALA A 271 -9.48 -3.87 -4.41
C ALA A 271 -10.40 -5.03 -3.99
N GLY A 272 -10.33 -5.50 -2.73
CA GLY A 272 -11.20 -6.54 -2.19
C GLY A 272 -12.68 -6.17 -2.21
N THR A 273 -13.01 -4.98 -1.73
CA THR A 273 -14.32 -4.35 -1.95
C THR A 273 -14.17 -2.83 -1.93
N THR A 274 -14.45 -2.18 -3.06
CA THR A 274 -14.19 -0.74 -3.29
C THR A 274 -15.40 0.15 -3.03
N VAL A 275 -16.59 -0.43 -2.90
CA VAL A 275 -17.88 0.25 -2.72
C VAL A 275 -18.74 -0.51 -1.71
N GLY A 276 -19.53 0.21 -0.93
CA GLY A 276 -20.55 -0.36 -0.06
C GLY A 276 -21.48 0.71 0.51
N GLY A 277 -22.74 0.34 0.74
CA GLY A 277 -23.76 1.11 1.49
C GLY A 277 -24.38 0.22 2.57
N GLU A 278 -25.16 0.81 3.50
CA GLU A 278 -25.91 0.17 4.62
C GLU A 278 -25.63 -1.34 4.80
N GLY A 279 -24.61 -1.67 5.60
CA GLY A 279 -24.26 -3.05 5.99
C GLY A 279 -23.12 -3.74 5.22
N ASP A 280 -22.73 -3.28 4.03
CA ASP A 280 -21.66 -3.90 3.20
C ASP A 280 -20.46 -2.96 2.96
N GLY A 281 -20.25 -1.99 3.86
CA GLY A 281 -19.30 -0.88 3.73
C GLY A 281 -17.98 -1.27 3.03
N GLY A 282 -17.68 -0.64 1.89
CA GLY A 282 -16.46 -0.96 1.14
C GLY A 282 -15.20 -0.73 2.00
N GLN A 283 -14.18 -1.57 1.83
CA GLN A 283 -12.91 -1.51 2.56
C GLN A 283 -12.21 -0.17 2.37
N LEU A 284 -12.41 0.46 1.21
CA LEU A 284 -11.90 1.79 0.90
C LEU A 284 -12.49 2.86 1.83
N GLY A 285 -13.81 2.85 2.05
CA GLY A 285 -14.50 3.75 2.97
C GLY A 285 -14.12 3.52 4.44
N MET A 286 -13.72 2.29 4.77
CA MET A 286 -13.27 1.92 6.11
C MET A 286 -11.79 2.20 6.38
N GLY A 287 -11.01 2.62 5.37
CA GLY A 287 -9.65 3.10 5.56
C GLY A 287 -8.53 2.26 4.95
N LEU A 288 -8.82 1.18 4.20
CA LEU A 288 -7.80 0.44 3.44
C LEU A 288 -7.35 1.19 2.19
N PHE A 289 -6.65 2.29 2.42
CA PHE A 289 -5.97 3.08 1.42
C PHE A 289 -4.65 3.66 1.94
N GLY A 290 -3.86 4.17 1.00
CA GLY A 290 -2.56 4.76 1.25
C GLY A 290 -2.06 5.49 0.01
N ALA A 291 -0.78 5.83 0.00
CA ALA A 291 -0.13 6.47 -1.12
C ALA A 291 1.25 5.86 -1.40
N VAL A 292 1.66 5.92 -2.67
CA VAL A 292 3.04 5.68 -3.08
C VAL A 292 3.56 6.96 -3.70
N ASN A 293 4.57 7.56 -3.08
CA ASN A 293 5.20 8.78 -3.59
C ASN A 293 6.45 8.40 -4.37
N VAL A 294 6.43 8.64 -5.68
CA VAL A 294 7.61 8.51 -6.54
C VAL A 294 8.37 9.83 -6.50
N GLN A 295 9.62 9.74 -6.06
CA GLN A 295 10.54 10.86 -5.85
C GLN A 295 11.58 10.93 -6.97
N PRO A 296 12.28 12.07 -7.15
CA PRO A 296 13.36 12.18 -8.11
C PRO A 296 14.43 11.11 -7.92
N LYS A 297 15.04 10.68 -9.02
CA LYS A 297 16.12 9.70 -9.00
C LYS A 297 17.24 10.15 -8.05
N GLY A 298 17.70 9.22 -7.20
CA GLY A 298 18.76 9.48 -6.22
C GLY A 298 18.31 10.17 -4.93
N SER A 299 17.01 10.44 -4.74
CA SER A 299 16.52 11.01 -3.48
C SER A 299 16.74 10.05 -2.31
N LYS A 300 17.07 10.63 -1.15
CA LYS A 300 17.01 9.97 0.16
C LYS A 300 15.81 10.50 0.92
N TRP A 301 15.24 9.66 1.80
CA TRP A 301 14.03 10.00 2.54
C TRP A 301 14.24 9.79 4.02
N TYR A 302 13.91 10.82 4.80
CA TYR A 302 14.04 10.81 6.25
C TYR A 302 12.69 11.12 6.90
N ARG A 303 12.44 10.50 8.05
CA ARG A 303 11.24 10.72 8.86
C ARG A 303 11.16 12.19 9.28
N SER A 304 10.02 12.83 9.04
CA SER A 304 9.82 14.23 9.49
C SER A 304 9.18 14.35 10.88
N GLN A 305 8.67 13.24 11.42
CA GLN A 305 8.06 13.20 12.75
C GLN A 305 8.72 12.08 13.56
N VAL A 306 9.44 12.50 14.59
CA VAL A 306 10.18 11.60 15.48
C VAL A 306 9.92 11.97 16.92
N THR A 307 10.19 11.05 17.84
CA THR A 307 10.04 11.35 19.26
C THR A 307 11.13 12.34 19.70
N HIS A 308 10.89 13.03 20.82
CA HIS A 308 11.90 13.89 21.43
C HIS A 308 13.21 13.13 21.71
N ARG A 309 13.09 11.88 22.18
CA ARG A 309 14.21 10.99 22.45
C ARG A 309 14.99 10.68 21.17
N ASP A 310 14.31 10.29 20.10
CA ASP A 310 14.95 9.96 18.82
C ASP A 310 15.71 11.17 18.27
N LEU A 311 15.11 12.38 18.33
CA LEU A 311 15.75 13.61 17.87
C LEU A 311 17.00 13.96 18.68
N GLN A 312 16.95 13.76 20.01
CA GLN A 312 18.13 13.94 20.86
C GLN A 312 19.22 12.91 20.53
N GLU A 313 18.84 11.65 20.31
CA GLU A 313 19.78 10.59 20.02
C GLU A 313 20.54 10.86 18.72
N VAL A 314 19.88 11.39 17.68
CA VAL A 314 20.50 11.71 16.38
C VAL A 314 21.23 13.06 16.38
N THR A 315 21.05 13.90 17.41
CA THR A 315 21.73 15.19 17.48
C THR A 315 23.13 15.04 18.06
N VAL A 316 24.15 15.28 17.24
CA VAL A 316 25.57 15.23 17.63
C VAL A 316 26.10 16.65 17.81
N THR A 317 26.83 16.89 18.89
CA THR A 317 27.57 18.15 19.06
C THR A 317 28.90 18.04 18.35
N GLN A 318 29.14 18.87 17.34
CA GLN A 318 30.45 18.96 16.73
C GLN A 318 31.28 20.02 17.45
N PRO A 319 32.52 19.67 17.89
CA PRO A 319 33.44 20.68 18.38
C PRO A 319 33.73 21.66 17.24
N GLY A 320 33.62 22.96 17.52
CA GLY A 320 34.05 23.96 16.55
C GLY A 320 35.55 23.85 16.32
N GLU A 321 36.00 24.12 15.08
CA GLU A 321 37.41 24.37 14.82
C GLU A 321 37.93 25.51 15.72
N ALA A 322 39.24 25.60 15.92
CA ALA A 322 39.84 26.65 16.76
C ALA A 322 39.30 28.04 16.38
N GLY A 323 38.59 28.68 17.32
CA GLY A 323 37.95 29.99 17.11
C GLY A 323 36.48 29.95 16.64
N ARG A 324 35.84 28.78 16.50
CA ARG A 324 34.41 28.64 16.20
C ARG A 324 33.64 28.04 17.39
N HIS A 325 32.42 28.52 17.62
CA HIS A 325 31.53 27.92 18.62
C HIS A 325 31.08 26.51 18.21
N PRO A 326 30.89 25.58 19.16
CA PRO A 326 30.30 24.27 18.87
C PRO A 326 28.92 24.43 18.25
N TYR A 327 28.57 23.53 17.33
CA TYR A 327 27.25 23.51 16.70
C TYR A 327 26.67 22.09 16.72
N ARG A 328 25.35 22.00 16.58
CA ARG A 328 24.61 20.74 16.59
C ARG A 328 24.32 20.30 15.16
N VAL A 329 24.59 19.05 14.87
CA VAL A 329 24.33 18.41 13.57
C VAL A 329 23.42 17.21 13.80
N ILE A 330 22.51 16.98 12.85
CA ILE A 330 21.68 15.77 12.84
C ILE A 330 22.43 14.69 12.07
N ASP A 331 22.69 13.57 12.73
CA ASP A 331 23.22 12.36 12.10
C ASP A 331 22.07 11.55 11.50
N TYR A 332 21.86 11.76 10.20
CA TYR A 332 20.79 11.13 9.41
C TYR A 332 20.94 9.61 9.23
N GLU A 333 22.16 9.10 9.37
CA GLU A 333 22.49 7.69 9.15
C GLU A 333 22.59 6.91 10.47
N LYS A 334 22.29 7.57 11.60
CA LYS A 334 22.35 6.96 12.92
C LYS A 334 21.33 5.83 13.06
N ARG A 335 21.78 4.76 13.72
CA ARG A 335 21.02 3.55 14.01
C ARG A 335 20.86 3.37 15.51
N TYR A 336 19.76 2.75 15.93
CA TYR A 336 19.55 2.42 17.34
C TYR A 336 20.65 1.45 17.81
N ILE A 337 21.23 1.75 18.96
CA ILE A 337 22.33 0.95 19.53
C ILE A 337 21.84 -0.25 20.35
N ALA A 338 20.60 -0.21 20.85
CA ALA A 338 20.03 -1.20 21.75
C ALA A 338 18.50 -1.25 21.65
N GLY A 339 17.88 -2.22 22.34
CA GLY A 339 16.44 -2.42 22.38
C GLY A 339 15.89 -3.19 21.18
N LEU A 340 14.56 -3.19 21.05
CA LEU A 340 13.84 -3.92 20.00
C LEU A 340 14.25 -3.52 18.58
N TYR A 341 14.68 -2.27 18.40
CA TYR A 341 15.05 -1.71 17.11
C TYR A 341 16.55 -1.68 16.85
N LYS A 342 17.35 -2.44 17.62
CA LYS A 342 18.81 -2.45 17.47
C LYS A 342 19.21 -2.59 16.00
N ASN A 343 20.14 -1.76 15.57
CA ASN A 343 20.64 -1.61 14.20
C ASN A 343 19.65 -1.01 13.18
N ARG A 344 18.37 -0.77 13.49
CA ARG A 344 17.45 -0.10 12.58
C ARG A 344 17.80 1.40 12.47
N PRO A 345 17.69 2.01 11.27
CA PRO A 345 17.85 3.46 11.12
C PRO A 345 16.82 4.24 11.94
N ILE A 346 17.27 5.31 12.59
CA ILE A 346 16.40 6.17 13.40
C ILE A 346 15.59 7.12 12.49
N LEU A 347 16.28 7.78 11.54
CA LEU A 347 15.69 8.75 10.61
C LEU A 347 15.50 8.22 9.19
N ALA A 348 16.46 7.47 8.64
CA ALA A 348 16.38 7.00 7.27
C ALA A 348 15.19 6.05 7.09
N MET A 349 14.36 6.28 6.07
CA MET A 349 13.17 5.45 5.83
C MET A 349 13.50 4.11 5.15
N LEU A 350 14.74 3.95 4.67
CA LEU A 350 15.26 2.73 4.07
C LEU A 350 16.33 2.11 4.97
N ASP A 351 16.27 0.78 5.11
CA ASP A 351 17.38 -0.04 5.56
C ASP A 351 17.87 -0.90 4.39
N GLY A 352 18.96 -0.47 3.75
CA GLY A 352 19.36 -1.01 2.45
C GLY A 352 18.27 -0.76 1.40
N ASN A 353 17.57 -1.84 1.01
CA ASN A 353 16.47 -1.81 0.05
C ASN A 353 15.10 -2.06 0.69
N GLU A 354 15.01 -2.20 2.02
CA GLU A 354 13.75 -2.41 2.72
C GLU A 354 13.20 -1.08 3.25
N ILE A 355 11.92 -0.80 3.00
CA ILE A 355 11.22 0.35 3.57
C ILE A 355 10.90 0.04 5.03
N VAL A 356 11.65 0.69 5.91
CA VAL A 356 11.55 0.50 7.35
C VAL A 356 10.80 1.64 8.06
N HIS A 357 10.36 2.69 7.38
CA HIS A 357 9.42 3.67 7.96
C HIS A 357 8.46 4.18 6.88
N SER A 358 7.26 4.60 7.29
CA SER A 358 6.19 5.02 6.38
C SER A 358 5.53 6.35 6.77
N ASP A 359 6.26 7.21 7.48
CA ASP A 359 5.76 8.49 7.95
C ASP A 359 5.15 9.33 6.79
N LEU A 360 3.93 9.83 7.00
CA LEU A 360 3.16 10.62 6.02
C LEU A 360 3.96 11.85 5.56
N ASN A 361 4.48 12.59 6.53
CA ASN A 361 5.40 13.69 6.28
C ASN A 361 6.82 13.11 6.27
N ALA A 362 7.61 13.39 5.25
CA ALA A 362 9.03 13.04 5.19
C ALA A 362 9.77 14.19 4.51
N GLU A 363 11.02 14.39 4.87
CA GLU A 363 11.88 15.38 4.23
C GLU A 363 12.68 14.65 3.12
N PRO A 364 12.41 14.93 1.83
CA PRO A 364 13.25 14.44 0.75
C PRO A 364 14.52 15.28 0.73
N SER A 365 15.68 14.63 0.87
CA SER A 365 16.95 15.28 0.60
C SER A 365 17.46 14.80 -0.76
N LEU A 366 17.58 15.72 -1.72
CA LEU A 366 18.35 15.49 -2.93
C LEU A 366 19.81 15.83 -2.61
N ILE A 367 20.64 14.82 -2.31
CA ILE A 367 22.09 15.03 -2.27
C ILE A 367 22.56 14.88 -3.71
N THR A 368 22.57 15.98 -4.46
CA THR A 368 23.37 16.06 -5.67
C THR A 368 24.82 16.01 -5.20
N LEU A 369 25.44 14.82 -5.25
CA LEU A 369 26.90 14.76 -5.23
C LEU A 369 27.34 15.52 -6.47
N ALA A 370 27.71 16.79 -6.30
CA ALA A 370 28.42 17.54 -7.30
C ALA A 370 29.75 16.82 -7.52
N THR A 371 29.76 15.86 -8.44
CA THR A 371 31.00 15.40 -9.04
C THR A 371 31.54 16.59 -9.81
N GLY A 372 32.43 17.33 -9.16
CA GLY A 372 33.12 18.46 -9.76
C GLY A 372 33.89 17.99 -10.99
N ALA A 373 33.38 18.35 -12.15
CA ALA A 373 34.19 18.66 -13.32
C ALA A 373 33.55 19.93 -13.87
N GLY A 374 34.28 21.04 -13.75
CA GLY A 374 33.79 22.36 -14.07
C GLY A 374 33.46 22.51 -15.54
N GLU A 375 32.36 23.20 -15.82
CA GLU A 375 32.23 24.10 -16.96
C GLU A 375 31.13 25.08 -16.60
N GLY A 376 31.49 26.36 -16.53
CA GLY A 376 30.55 27.44 -16.26
C GLY A 376 29.59 27.58 -17.43
N LEU A 377 28.29 27.51 -17.16
CA LEU A 377 27.27 27.92 -18.11
C LEU A 377 26.33 28.91 -17.43
N SER A 378 26.52 30.15 -17.91
CA SER A 378 25.70 31.34 -17.82
C SER A 378 24.24 31.11 -17.44
N THR A 379 23.82 31.83 -16.40
CA THR A 379 22.43 32.24 -16.22
C THR A 379 21.93 32.95 -17.48
N ALA A 380 20.77 32.52 -17.98
CA ALA A 380 19.95 33.30 -18.90
C ALA A 380 18.46 32.98 -18.65
N CYS A 381 17.76 34.02 -18.18
CA CYS A 381 16.30 34.24 -18.05
C CYS A 381 15.47 33.26 -17.21
#